data_AF-A0A8K1FLR6-F1
#
_entry.id   AF-A0A8K1FLR6-F1
#
_cell.length_a   1.000
_cell.length_b   1.000
_cell.length_c   1.000
_cell.angle_alpha   90.00
_cell.angle_beta   90.00
_cell.angle_gamma   90.00
#
_symmetry.space_group_name_H-M   'P 1'
#
loop_
_entity.id
_entity.type
_entity.pdbx_description
1 polymer ?
#
loop_
_entity_poly.entity_id
_entity_poly.type
_entity_poly.pdbx_seq_one_letter_code
_entity_poly.pdbx_strand_id
1 'polypeptide(L)'
;MVDINTASEAQLKRLPGIGPVIAQRIIQARPFTSVEQLRDVQGIGPKRYLGLCGGCLVTARNTSAPAVNTRRSAVSNRRREPACQPVRGIDINKASLRELQQLAGVGPVIAERIIASRPFYRADEIVAVKGISTVKYEKMKNQLAEVVFENETRDEEPVDQVSPEEPRHSHISIPSEVFSILGRSMAASTTNTDMQSVVTSSTETDPDFGRSVAASTTETDPDLGPVLSTASSSTILGCNSATPTPSTRSQPSSTHTSRAPRQEAFTCTEVIGKIRRNVFPTHRDVRARVLVATWNIRNLSKKKDPVFLNRMVDIIDEFDLIALQEIRDIIVLKRLKNLLPGWDFVVSPAVGGSELGTDTKRSEHFAFLYHRRVFRPTGETFLLKGDNKIFLRSPFVASFDTVEGIGNTPLALTLVNMHVSCGDDDFRQLEMKELHRLLPPLLNDKCPSRNVLVVGDFNLAPHEIACPLKDLAMPVVRAPMATTIFGNLYDNIWLTRSIAPWLLQSGIFRIDKAFYPRSCDQPAPHERFPSLSGAYLARYQCAVELSDHCPVFIAFGDVGTSTSAA
;
A
#
# COMPACT_ATOMS: atom_id res chain seq x y z
N MET A 1 29.86 -7.12 12.52
CA MET A 1 30.09 -6.17 11.43
C MET A 1 31.27 -6.62 10.59
N VAL A 2 31.25 -6.38 9.28
CA VAL A 2 32.28 -6.78 8.31
C VAL A 2 32.97 -5.52 7.79
N ASP A 3 34.30 -5.46 7.90
CA ASP A 3 35.06 -4.34 7.35
C ASP A 3 35.21 -4.49 5.84
N ILE A 4 34.64 -3.55 5.09
CA ILE A 4 34.56 -3.64 3.63
C ILE A 4 35.90 -3.45 2.91
N ASN A 5 36.90 -2.89 3.57
CA ASN A 5 38.25 -2.70 3.02
C ASN A 5 39.15 -3.92 3.23
N THR A 6 38.88 -4.73 4.26
CA THR A 6 39.75 -5.86 4.64
C THR A 6 39.09 -7.23 4.52
N ALA A 7 37.76 -7.31 4.39
CA ALA A 7 37.04 -8.57 4.30
C ALA A 7 37.45 -9.43 3.08
N SER A 8 37.55 -10.74 3.29
CA SER A 8 37.63 -11.73 2.21
C SER A 8 36.33 -11.83 1.43
N GLU A 9 36.38 -12.38 0.21
CA GLU A 9 35.18 -12.61 -0.62
C GLU A 9 34.14 -13.46 0.12
N ALA A 10 34.57 -14.49 0.85
CA ALA A 10 33.69 -15.33 1.67
C ALA A 10 33.03 -14.57 2.82
N GLN A 11 33.72 -13.59 3.42
CA GLN A 11 33.15 -12.70 4.45
C GLN A 11 32.13 -11.74 3.85
N LEU A 12 32.39 -11.19 2.67
CA LEU A 12 31.46 -10.29 1.96
C LEU A 12 30.20 -11.04 1.52
N LYS A 13 30.31 -12.29 1.06
CA LYS A 13 29.18 -13.13 0.65
C LYS A 13 28.21 -13.48 1.80
N ARG A 14 28.62 -13.28 3.06
CA ARG A 14 27.73 -13.43 4.23
C ARG A 14 26.81 -12.23 4.43
N LEU A 15 27.06 -11.12 3.74
CA LEU A 15 26.21 -9.93 3.79
C LEU A 15 24.97 -10.12 2.89
N PRO A 16 23.79 -9.65 3.34
CA PRO A 16 22.53 -9.89 2.63
C PRO A 16 22.55 -9.28 1.23
N GLY A 17 22.28 -10.11 0.23
CA GLY A 17 22.23 -9.69 -1.17
C GLY A 17 23.60 -9.55 -1.86
N ILE A 18 24.70 -9.94 -1.20
CA ILE A 18 26.05 -9.99 -1.81
C ILE A 18 26.35 -11.40 -2.31
N GLY A 19 26.27 -11.59 -3.62
CA GLY A 19 26.77 -12.79 -4.30
C GLY A 19 28.25 -12.67 -4.69
N PRO A 20 28.88 -13.75 -5.20
CA PRO A 20 30.30 -13.77 -5.58
C PRO A 20 30.69 -12.65 -6.54
N VAL A 21 29.83 -12.35 -7.53
CA VAL A 21 30.06 -11.26 -8.50
C VAL A 21 30.11 -9.88 -7.82
N ILE A 22 29.24 -9.63 -6.84
CA ILE A 22 29.21 -8.34 -6.14
C ILE A 22 30.33 -8.27 -5.10
N ALA A 23 30.62 -9.36 -4.39
CA ALA A 23 31.76 -9.46 -3.50
C ALA A 23 33.07 -9.13 -4.23
N GLN A 24 33.24 -9.66 -5.45
CA GLN A 24 34.39 -9.35 -6.28
C GLN A 24 34.45 -7.88 -6.69
N ARG A 25 33.32 -7.27 -7.04
CA ARG A 25 33.26 -5.83 -7.37
C ARG A 25 33.57 -4.94 -6.17
N ILE A 26 33.12 -5.30 -4.98
CA ILE A 26 33.47 -4.60 -3.74
C ILE A 26 34.98 -4.70 -3.49
N ILE A 27 35.60 -5.87 -3.69
CA ILE A 27 37.06 -6.04 -3.54
C ILE A 27 37.82 -5.19 -4.55
N GLN A 28 37.37 -5.13 -5.80
CA GLN A 28 38.00 -4.34 -6.86
C GLN A 28 37.87 -2.82 -6.65
N ALA A 29 36.82 -2.36 -6.00
CA ALA A 29 36.54 -0.94 -5.77
C ALA A 29 37.19 -0.38 -4.47
N ARG A 30 38.04 -1.16 -3.79
CA ARG A 30 38.77 -0.71 -2.60
C ARG A 30 39.87 0.30 -2.95
N PRO A 31 40.22 1.22 -2.04
CA PRO A 31 39.65 1.40 -0.70
C PRO A 31 38.42 2.32 -0.69
N PHE A 32 37.50 2.05 0.23
CA PHE A 32 36.36 2.91 0.56
C PHE A 32 36.68 3.80 1.77
N THR A 33 36.32 5.08 1.70
CA THR A 33 36.43 6.03 2.82
C THR A 33 35.17 6.05 3.69
N SER A 34 34.05 5.55 3.19
CA SER A 34 32.80 5.41 3.94
C SER A 34 31.94 4.25 3.42
N VAL A 35 30.96 3.80 4.22
CA VAL A 35 30.07 2.67 3.83
C VAL A 35 29.14 3.09 2.69
N GLU A 36 28.83 4.39 2.58
CA GLU A 36 27.98 5.00 1.56
C GLU A 36 28.49 4.77 0.13
N GLN A 37 29.82 4.71 -0.06
CA GLN A 37 30.45 4.48 -1.36
C GLN A 37 30.20 3.08 -1.94
N LEU A 38 29.61 2.15 -1.17
CA LEU A 38 29.10 0.90 -1.71
C LEU A 38 27.98 1.11 -2.74
N ARG A 39 27.29 2.27 -2.71
CA ARG A 39 26.28 2.62 -3.72
C ARG A 39 26.87 2.81 -5.12
N ASP A 40 28.15 3.14 -5.22
CA ASP A 40 28.85 3.33 -6.49
C ASP A 40 29.28 1.99 -7.12
N VAL A 41 29.18 0.88 -6.36
CA VAL A 41 29.50 -0.46 -6.84
C VAL A 41 28.33 -0.99 -7.68
N GLN A 42 28.58 -1.16 -8.98
CA GLN A 42 27.58 -1.64 -9.93
C GLN A 42 26.92 -2.94 -9.45
N GLY A 43 25.59 -2.91 -9.31
CA GLY A 43 24.79 -4.03 -8.81
C GLY A 43 24.41 -3.94 -7.33
N ILE A 44 24.89 -2.93 -6.59
CA ILE A 44 24.39 -2.56 -5.27
C ILE A 44 23.39 -1.41 -5.42
N GLY A 45 22.11 -1.76 -5.63
CA GLY A 45 21.02 -0.78 -5.69
C GLY A 45 20.53 -0.38 -4.29
N PRO A 46 19.63 0.63 -4.17
CA PRO A 46 19.18 1.18 -2.89
C PRO A 46 18.69 0.12 -1.90
N LYS A 47 17.89 -0.85 -2.37
CA LYS A 47 17.40 -1.97 -1.57
C LYS A 47 18.51 -2.90 -1.04
N ARG A 48 19.57 -3.12 -1.83
CA ARG A 48 20.72 -3.92 -1.38
C ARG A 48 21.58 -3.11 -0.42
N TYR A 49 21.85 -1.86 -0.75
CA TYR A 49 22.58 -0.94 0.12
C TYR A 49 21.94 -0.85 1.52
N LEU A 50 20.62 -0.68 1.60
CA LEU A 50 19.87 -0.69 2.87
C LEU A 50 20.03 -1.99 3.66
N GLY A 51 20.13 -3.14 2.98
CA GLY A 51 20.43 -4.42 3.64
C GLY A 51 21.86 -4.53 4.16
N LEU A 52 22.80 -3.74 3.62
CA LEU A 52 24.20 -3.68 4.05
C LEU A 52 24.41 -2.67 5.19
N CYS A 53 23.52 -1.67 5.31
CA CYS A 53 23.49 -0.73 6.43
C CYS A 53 23.30 -1.50 7.75
N GLY A 54 24.30 -1.46 8.62
CA GLY A 54 24.36 -2.21 9.89
C GLY A 54 25.19 -3.50 9.85
N GLY A 55 25.48 -4.04 8.65
CA GLY A 55 26.36 -5.20 8.45
C GLY A 55 27.81 -4.84 8.17
N CYS A 56 28.06 -3.62 7.66
CA CYS A 56 29.36 -3.14 7.17
C CYS A 56 29.96 -2.04 8.05
N LEU A 57 31.29 -1.94 8.10
CA LEU A 57 32.01 -0.78 8.63
C LEU A 57 33.24 -0.46 7.76
N VAL A 58 33.80 0.74 7.93
CA VAL A 58 35.08 1.15 7.35
C VAL A 58 36.01 1.48 8.51
N THR A 59 37.14 0.78 8.65
CA THR A 59 38.20 1.21 9.56
C THR A 59 39.23 2.05 8.82
N ALA A 60 39.56 3.22 9.36
CA ALA A 60 40.69 4.00 8.89
C ALA A 60 41.97 3.43 9.53
N ARG A 61 42.95 3.04 8.72
CA ARG A 61 44.34 2.95 9.19
C ARG A 61 45.28 3.70 8.25
N ASN A 62 46.12 4.48 8.91
CA ASN A 62 47.18 5.31 8.38
C ASN A 62 48.13 4.58 7.43
N THR A 63 48.59 5.35 6.45
CA THR A 63 49.74 5.17 5.56
C THR A 63 50.86 4.27 6.09
N SER A 64 51.20 3.23 5.33
CA SER A 64 52.60 2.89 5.02
C SER A 64 52.64 1.86 3.89
N ALA A 65 53.20 2.29 2.76
CA ALA A 65 53.60 1.41 1.67
C ALA A 65 54.66 0.40 2.16
N PRO A 66 54.91 -0.65 1.36
CA PRO A 66 56.23 -0.68 0.76
C PRO A 66 56.16 -0.88 -0.75
N ALA A 67 57.01 -0.12 -1.44
CA ALA A 67 57.37 -0.32 -2.83
C ALA A 67 58.25 -1.55 -2.98
N VAL A 68 58.01 -2.42 -3.98
CA VAL A 68 59.07 -3.05 -4.80
C VAL A 68 58.53 -3.40 -6.20
N ASN A 69 59.16 -2.73 -7.19
CA ASN A 69 59.48 -3.08 -8.57
C ASN A 69 58.46 -3.71 -9.55
N THR A 70 58.09 -2.86 -10.50
CA THR A 70 58.08 -3.14 -11.94
C THR A 70 59.31 -3.92 -12.44
N ARG A 71 59.08 -5.08 -13.08
CA ARG A 71 59.81 -5.48 -14.29
C ARG A 71 58.90 -6.22 -15.27
N ARG A 72 58.93 -5.75 -16.53
CA ARG A 72 58.40 -6.40 -17.73
C ARG A 72 59.06 -7.75 -17.98
N SER A 73 58.28 -8.74 -18.40
CA SER A 73 58.57 -9.73 -19.47
C SER A 73 57.29 -10.58 -19.65
N ALA A 74 56.53 -10.44 -20.72
CA ALA A 74 56.75 -10.98 -22.06
C ALA A 74 56.38 -12.48 -22.20
N VAL A 75 55.27 -12.69 -22.94
CA VAL A 75 55.05 -13.73 -23.97
C VAL A 75 54.45 -15.10 -23.60
N SER A 76 53.35 -15.35 -24.34
CA SER A 76 52.71 -16.62 -24.75
C SER A 76 51.95 -17.41 -23.67
N ASN A 77 50.77 -17.98 -23.92
CA ASN A 77 50.32 -18.55 -25.19
C ASN A 77 48.79 -18.50 -25.30
N ARG A 78 48.29 -18.17 -26.49
CA ARG A 78 46.86 -18.32 -26.82
C ARG A 78 46.55 -19.81 -26.95
N ARG A 79 45.55 -20.30 -26.22
CA ARG A 79 44.62 -21.29 -26.76
C ARG A 79 43.28 -20.58 -26.91
N ARG A 80 42.91 -20.32 -28.16
CA ARG A 80 41.57 -19.88 -28.55
C ARG A 80 40.59 -20.99 -28.16
N GLU A 81 39.68 -20.71 -27.23
CA GLU A 81 38.45 -21.49 -27.12
C GLU A 81 37.54 -21.13 -28.31
N PRO A 82 36.85 -22.12 -28.90
CA PRO A 82 36.11 -21.92 -30.15
C PRO A 82 34.89 -21.02 -29.92
N ALA A 83 34.71 -20.05 -30.81
CA ALA A 83 33.43 -19.35 -30.95
C ALA A 83 32.37 -20.37 -31.38
N CYS A 84 31.43 -20.66 -30.49
CA CYS A 84 30.33 -21.58 -30.77
C CYS A 84 29.23 -20.83 -31.53
N GLN A 85 28.84 -21.38 -32.67
CA GLN A 85 27.84 -20.83 -33.59
C GLN A 85 26.43 -20.78 -32.95
N PRO A 86 25.53 -19.91 -33.40
CA PRO A 86 24.16 -19.86 -32.87
C PRO A 86 23.41 -21.14 -33.26
N VAL A 87 23.26 -22.04 -32.30
CA VAL A 87 22.44 -23.25 -32.44
C VAL A 87 20.98 -22.80 -32.48
N ARG A 88 20.31 -22.97 -33.62
CA ARG A 88 18.86 -22.75 -33.74
C ARG A 88 18.14 -24.03 -33.31
N GLY A 89 17.21 -23.92 -32.37
CA GLY A 89 16.37 -25.04 -31.92
C GLY A 89 16.79 -25.64 -30.58
N ILE A 90 16.84 -24.83 -29.51
CA ILE A 90 17.10 -25.33 -28.16
C ILE A 90 15.81 -25.90 -27.57
N ASP A 91 15.78 -27.19 -27.28
CA ASP A 91 14.69 -27.86 -26.57
C ASP A 91 14.69 -27.46 -25.09
N ILE A 92 13.68 -26.71 -24.65
CA ILE A 92 13.58 -26.20 -23.28
C ILE A 92 13.44 -27.28 -22.21
N ASN A 93 12.99 -28.49 -22.56
CA ASN A 93 12.81 -29.61 -21.66
C ASN A 93 14.05 -30.52 -21.59
N LYS A 94 14.81 -30.62 -22.68
CA LYS A 94 16.00 -31.50 -22.76
C LYS A 94 17.33 -30.77 -22.61
N ALA A 95 17.41 -29.46 -22.90
CA ALA A 95 18.66 -28.70 -22.93
C ALA A 95 19.43 -28.70 -21.60
N SER A 96 20.75 -28.73 -21.68
CA SER A 96 21.65 -28.54 -20.55
C SER A 96 21.68 -27.09 -20.05
N LEU A 97 22.20 -26.88 -18.84
CA LEU A 97 22.38 -25.55 -18.26
C LEU A 97 23.23 -24.62 -19.15
N ARG A 98 24.22 -25.16 -19.88
CA ARG A 98 25.04 -24.38 -20.82
C ARG A 98 24.30 -24.03 -22.10
N GLU A 99 23.47 -24.94 -22.63
CA GLU A 99 22.67 -24.70 -23.82
C GLU A 99 21.57 -23.66 -23.55
N LEU A 100 20.89 -23.75 -22.40
CA LEU A 100 19.89 -22.74 -22.00
C LEU A 100 20.48 -21.34 -21.86
N GLN A 101 21.75 -21.22 -21.44
CA GLN A 101 22.44 -19.92 -21.34
C GLN A 101 22.75 -19.28 -22.70
N GLN A 102 22.62 -20.02 -23.80
CA GLN A 102 22.74 -19.46 -25.15
C GLN A 102 21.47 -18.72 -25.56
N LEU A 103 20.35 -18.87 -24.83
CA LEU A 103 19.12 -18.13 -25.06
C LEU A 103 19.26 -16.65 -24.66
N ALA A 104 18.77 -15.76 -25.52
CA ALA A 104 18.88 -14.32 -25.32
C ALA A 104 18.23 -13.87 -24.01
N GLY A 105 19.05 -13.39 -23.06
CA GLY A 105 18.57 -12.92 -21.75
C GLY A 105 18.37 -14.01 -20.70
N VAL A 106 18.85 -15.23 -20.97
CA VAL A 106 18.93 -16.35 -20.02
C VAL A 106 20.36 -16.47 -19.50
N GLY A 107 20.59 -16.04 -18.25
CA GLY A 107 21.85 -16.29 -17.53
C GLY A 107 21.80 -17.59 -16.73
N PRO A 108 22.90 -18.00 -16.05
CA PRO A 108 22.98 -19.27 -15.32
C PRO A 108 21.85 -19.43 -14.29
N VAL A 109 21.49 -18.37 -13.58
CA VAL A 109 20.39 -18.36 -12.60
C VAL A 109 19.01 -18.55 -13.26
N ILE A 110 18.83 -18.05 -14.49
CA ILE A 110 17.57 -18.23 -15.22
C ILE A 110 17.53 -19.63 -15.84
N ALA A 111 18.66 -20.13 -16.36
CA ALA A 111 18.80 -21.49 -16.86
C ALA A 111 18.51 -22.54 -15.77
N GLU A 112 19.03 -22.35 -14.55
CA GLU A 112 18.71 -23.21 -13.39
C GLU A 112 17.21 -23.21 -13.07
N ARG A 113 16.55 -22.04 -13.16
CA ARG A 113 15.11 -21.94 -12.93
C ARG A 113 14.29 -22.57 -14.04
N ILE A 114 14.71 -22.45 -15.29
CA ILE A 114 14.08 -23.16 -16.41
C ILE A 114 14.17 -24.66 -16.16
N ILE A 115 15.34 -25.19 -15.77
CA ILE A 115 15.52 -26.62 -15.44
C ILE A 115 14.61 -27.05 -14.28
N ALA A 116 14.55 -26.24 -13.22
CA ALA A 116 13.73 -26.52 -12.04
C ALA A 116 12.22 -26.46 -12.30
N SER A 117 11.80 -25.84 -13.41
CA SER A 117 10.38 -25.67 -13.79
C SER A 117 9.96 -26.59 -14.94
N ARG A 118 10.79 -27.55 -15.34
CA ARG A 118 10.44 -28.60 -16.31
C ARG A 118 9.45 -29.61 -15.71
N PRO A 119 8.60 -30.26 -16.54
CA PRO A 119 8.47 -30.08 -18.00
C PRO A 119 7.51 -28.94 -18.38
N PHE A 120 7.77 -28.32 -19.53
CA PHE A 120 6.90 -27.33 -20.19
C PHE A 120 6.17 -27.99 -21.36
N TYR A 121 4.87 -27.73 -21.49
CA TYR A 121 4.05 -28.29 -22.57
C TYR A 121 4.05 -27.37 -23.80
N ARG A 122 4.32 -26.07 -23.60
CA ARG A 122 4.43 -25.07 -24.66
C ARG A 122 5.58 -24.12 -24.38
N ALA A 123 6.19 -23.59 -25.44
CA ALA A 123 7.34 -22.70 -25.33
C ALA A 123 7.05 -21.38 -24.58
N ASP A 124 5.81 -20.89 -24.62
CA ASP A 124 5.36 -19.66 -23.96
C ASP A 124 5.18 -19.79 -22.44
N GLU A 125 5.08 -21.01 -21.91
CA GLU A 125 4.99 -21.27 -20.46
C GLU A 125 6.27 -20.86 -19.72
N ILE A 126 7.39 -20.71 -20.44
CA ILE A 126 8.65 -20.25 -19.88
C ILE A 126 8.57 -18.82 -19.28
N VAL A 127 7.56 -18.03 -19.66
CA VAL A 127 7.26 -16.71 -19.07
C VAL A 127 6.86 -16.81 -17.59
N ALA A 128 6.36 -17.96 -17.14
CA ALA A 128 6.05 -18.20 -15.73
C ALA A 128 7.33 -18.33 -14.87
N VAL A 129 8.48 -18.60 -15.49
CA VAL A 129 9.76 -18.70 -14.79
C VAL A 129 10.22 -17.32 -14.32
N LYS A 130 10.27 -17.12 -13.00
CA LYS A 130 10.66 -15.86 -12.37
C LYS A 130 11.98 -15.33 -12.95
N GLY A 131 11.93 -14.19 -13.65
CA GLY A 131 13.08 -13.55 -14.28
C GLY A 131 13.06 -13.58 -15.82
N ILE A 132 12.11 -14.30 -16.41
CA ILE A 132 11.77 -14.27 -17.83
C ILE A 132 10.51 -13.43 -17.98
N SER A 133 10.63 -12.26 -18.60
CA SER A 133 9.47 -11.42 -18.94
C SER A 133 8.98 -11.77 -20.34
N THR A 134 7.76 -11.36 -20.68
CA THR A 134 7.21 -11.43 -22.05
C THR A 134 8.17 -10.81 -23.07
N VAL A 135 8.81 -9.70 -22.73
CA VAL A 135 9.82 -9.03 -23.58
C VAL A 135 11.07 -9.88 -23.78
N LYS A 136 11.52 -10.63 -22.77
CA LYS A 136 12.65 -11.56 -22.92
C LYS A 136 12.26 -12.80 -23.72
N TYR A 137 11.05 -13.31 -23.47
CA TYR A 137 10.51 -14.44 -24.22
C TYR A 137 10.41 -14.13 -25.71
N GLU A 138 9.85 -12.99 -26.11
CA GLU A 138 9.77 -12.59 -27.53
C GLU A 138 11.15 -12.47 -28.19
N LYS A 139 12.18 -12.08 -27.43
CA LYS A 139 13.57 -12.02 -27.93
C LYS A 139 14.22 -13.41 -28.12
N MET A 140 13.80 -14.42 -27.37
CA MET A 140 14.36 -15.78 -27.45
C MET A 140 13.43 -16.78 -28.16
N LYS A 141 12.19 -16.42 -28.48
CA LYS A 141 11.18 -17.29 -29.08
C LYS A 141 11.65 -17.99 -30.36
N ASN A 142 12.40 -17.28 -31.21
CA ASN A 142 12.96 -17.82 -32.47
C ASN A 142 14.20 -18.71 -32.26
N GLN A 143 14.65 -18.92 -31.02
CA GLN A 143 15.78 -19.78 -30.65
C GLN A 143 15.33 -21.12 -30.05
N LEU A 144 14.03 -21.26 -29.74
CA LEU A 144 13.45 -22.45 -29.13
C LEU A 144 13.05 -23.50 -30.18
N ALA A 145 13.22 -24.79 -29.86
CA ALA A 145 12.67 -25.88 -30.66
C ALA A 145 11.15 -26.03 -30.44
N GLU A 146 10.44 -26.57 -31.43
CA GLU A 146 9.03 -26.93 -31.30
C GLU A 146 8.89 -28.06 -30.26
N VAL A 147 7.99 -27.89 -29.30
CA VAL A 147 7.78 -28.85 -28.22
C VAL A 147 6.96 -30.02 -28.76
N VAL A 148 7.64 -31.11 -29.16
CA VAL A 148 7.00 -32.35 -29.60
C VAL A 148 6.79 -33.25 -28.38
N PHE A 149 5.53 -33.59 -28.09
CA PHE A 149 5.18 -34.56 -27.06
C PHE A 149 5.35 -35.97 -27.62
N GLU A 150 6.43 -36.66 -27.25
CA GLU A 150 6.52 -38.10 -27.42
C GLU A 150 5.63 -38.73 -26.33
N ASN A 151 4.46 -39.22 -26.72
CA ASN A 151 3.66 -40.08 -25.85
C ASN A 151 4.46 -41.37 -25.63
N GLU A 152 5.16 -41.47 -24.50
CA GLU A 152 5.60 -42.77 -24.00
C GLU A 152 4.35 -43.59 -23.68
N THR A 153 3.99 -44.46 -24.61
CA THR A 153 3.08 -45.58 -24.37
C THR A 153 3.63 -46.37 -23.21
N ARG A 154 2.92 -46.33 -22.08
CA ARG A 154 3.12 -47.32 -21.03
C ARG A 154 2.64 -48.64 -21.60
N ASP A 155 3.55 -49.61 -21.69
CA ASP A 155 3.20 -51.00 -21.93
C ASP A 155 2.23 -51.44 -20.82
N GLU A 156 0.96 -51.63 -21.19
CA GLU A 156 0.00 -52.30 -20.32
C GLU A 156 0.30 -53.80 -20.32
N GLU A 157 0.60 -54.35 -19.14
CA GLU A 157 0.57 -55.80 -18.95
C GLU A 157 -0.87 -56.32 -19.12
N PRO A 158 -1.06 -57.53 -19.66
CA PRO A 158 -2.38 -58.02 -20.06
C PRO A 158 -3.20 -58.40 -18.82
N VAL A 159 -4.35 -57.76 -18.64
CA VAL A 159 -5.35 -58.17 -17.66
C VAL A 159 -6.30 -59.18 -18.32
N ASP A 160 -6.28 -60.40 -17.78
CA ASP A 160 -7.21 -61.48 -18.14
C ASP A 160 -8.68 -61.04 -17.99
N GLN A 161 -9.48 -61.42 -18.97
CA GLN A 161 -10.91 -61.14 -19.01
C GLN A 161 -11.65 -61.94 -17.92
N VAL A 162 -12.30 -61.24 -16.99
CA VAL A 162 -13.39 -61.80 -16.18
C VAL A 162 -14.64 -60.95 -16.35
N SER A 163 -15.73 -61.63 -16.66
CA SER A 163 -17.05 -61.12 -17.03
C SER A 163 -17.74 -60.29 -15.93
N PRO A 164 -18.73 -59.43 -16.29
CA PRO A 164 -19.31 -58.49 -15.34
C PRO A 164 -20.39 -59.13 -14.45
N GLU A 165 -20.23 -59.01 -13.13
CA GLU A 165 -21.32 -59.20 -12.16
C GLU A 165 -21.90 -57.84 -11.74
N GLU A 166 -23.23 -57.75 -11.75
CA GLU A 166 -24.02 -56.57 -11.40
C GLU A 166 -23.88 -56.19 -9.90
N PRO A 167 -23.86 -54.89 -9.56
CA PRO A 167 -23.84 -54.47 -8.16
C PRO A 167 -25.25 -54.49 -7.56
N ARG A 168 -25.43 -55.32 -6.53
CA ARG A 168 -26.61 -55.29 -5.64
C ARG A 168 -26.62 -54.01 -4.81
N HIS A 169 -27.73 -53.30 -4.87
CA HIS A 169 -28.06 -52.17 -4.00
C HIS A 169 -28.23 -52.62 -2.55
N SER A 170 -27.55 -51.94 -1.62
CA SER A 170 -27.90 -51.96 -0.19
C SER A 170 -28.40 -50.59 0.24
N HIS A 171 -29.67 -50.57 0.65
CA HIS A 171 -30.42 -49.46 1.20
C HIS A 171 -29.75 -48.81 2.42
N ILE A 172 -29.69 -47.48 2.44
CA ILE A 172 -29.65 -46.69 3.66
C ILE A 172 -30.77 -45.66 3.56
N SER A 173 -31.78 -45.81 4.43
CA SER A 173 -32.91 -44.91 4.60
C SER A 173 -32.56 -43.77 5.56
N ILE A 174 -32.88 -42.53 5.19
CA ILE A 174 -33.07 -41.42 6.14
C ILE A 174 -34.45 -40.78 5.82
N PRO A 175 -35.32 -40.52 6.83
CA PRO A 175 -36.75 -40.22 6.61
C PRO A 175 -37.05 -38.80 6.11
N SER A 176 -38.22 -38.68 5.47
CA SER A 176 -38.78 -37.48 4.83
C SER A 176 -39.51 -36.54 5.80
N GLU A 177 -39.08 -35.28 5.82
CA GLU A 177 -39.81 -34.05 6.19
C GLU A 177 -38.74 -32.95 6.07
N VAL A 178 -38.77 -31.89 5.26
CA VAL A 178 -39.84 -31.08 4.68
C VAL A 178 -39.23 -30.39 3.45
N PHE A 179 -39.67 -30.73 2.23
CA PHE A 179 -39.49 -29.89 1.05
C PHE A 179 -40.88 -29.48 0.58
N SER A 180 -41.29 -28.28 0.97
CA SER A 180 -42.44 -27.57 0.42
C SER A 180 -42.10 -26.11 0.59
N ILE A 181 -41.86 -25.44 -0.55
CA ILE A 181 -41.93 -24.00 -0.82
C ILE A 181 -40.94 -23.70 -1.97
N LEU A 182 -41.56 -23.33 -3.11
CA LEU A 182 -41.02 -22.66 -4.31
C LEU A 182 -40.53 -23.52 -5.49
N GLY A 183 -41.52 -24.08 -6.20
CA GLY A 183 -41.48 -24.23 -7.65
C GLY A 183 -42.72 -23.62 -8.30
N ARG A 184 -42.53 -22.56 -9.10
CA ARG A 184 -43.34 -22.01 -10.23
C ARG A 184 -42.82 -20.58 -10.46
N SER A 185 -42.28 -20.20 -11.62
CA SER A 185 -42.94 -20.17 -12.92
C SER A 185 -41.92 -20.02 -14.06
N MET A 186 -42.20 -20.65 -15.20
CA MET A 186 -41.49 -20.54 -16.49
C MET A 186 -42.40 -19.87 -17.53
N ALA A 187 -41.79 -19.07 -18.43
CA ALA A 187 -42.20 -18.69 -19.80
C ALA A 187 -43.51 -17.88 -19.97
N ALA A 188 -43.77 -17.02 -20.96
CA ALA A 188 -43.16 -16.59 -22.23
C ALA A 188 -43.58 -15.09 -22.44
N SER A 189 -43.22 -14.27 -23.42
CA SER A 189 -43.16 -14.45 -24.87
C SER A 189 -42.62 -13.17 -25.53
N THR A 190 -41.90 -13.38 -26.63
CA THR A 190 -41.53 -12.52 -27.76
C THR A 190 -42.55 -11.48 -28.24
N THR A 191 -42.06 -10.33 -28.72
CA THR A 191 -42.27 -9.81 -30.10
C THR A 191 -41.18 -8.80 -30.51
N ASN A 192 -40.63 -9.02 -31.71
CA ASN A 192 -39.87 -8.09 -32.56
C ASN A 192 -40.69 -6.87 -32.98
N THR A 193 -40.05 -5.71 -33.19
CA THR A 193 -40.22 -4.86 -34.39
C THR A 193 -38.98 -4.00 -34.66
N ASP A 194 -38.51 -4.06 -35.90
CA ASP A 194 -37.48 -3.23 -36.56
C ASP A 194 -37.93 -1.78 -36.83
N MET A 195 -36.92 -0.90 -37.00
CA MET A 195 -36.78 0.18 -38.03
C MET A 195 -36.04 1.38 -37.42
N GLN A 196 -34.76 1.58 -37.76
CA GLN A 196 -34.23 2.34 -38.91
C GLN A 196 -34.33 3.87 -38.79
N SER A 197 -33.13 4.47 -38.68
CA SER A 197 -32.61 5.68 -39.34
C SER A 197 -33.48 6.94 -39.42
N VAL A 198 -32.92 8.09 -39.01
CA VAL A 198 -32.66 9.25 -39.89
C VAL A 198 -31.56 10.14 -39.27
N VAL A 199 -30.62 10.53 -40.12
CA VAL A 199 -29.59 11.55 -39.98
C VAL A 199 -30.15 12.90 -40.44
N THR A 200 -29.85 14.01 -39.75
CA THR A 200 -29.63 15.39 -40.27
C THR A 200 -29.47 16.32 -39.03
N SER A 201 -28.34 16.96 -38.73
CA SER A 201 -27.60 18.04 -39.40
C SER A 201 -28.13 19.47 -39.13
N SER A 202 -27.30 20.24 -38.39
CA SER A 202 -26.85 21.62 -38.70
C SER A 202 -27.56 22.86 -38.11
N THR A 203 -26.68 23.87 -37.92
CA THR A 203 -26.81 25.34 -37.78
C THR A 203 -27.26 25.88 -36.42
N GLU A 204 -26.37 26.50 -35.62
CA GLU A 204 -25.81 27.88 -35.73
C GLU A 204 -26.88 28.98 -35.78
N THR A 205 -26.90 29.85 -34.76
CA THR A 205 -26.73 31.32 -34.88
C THR A 205 -26.86 31.98 -33.49
N ASP A 206 -25.83 32.72 -33.09
CA ASP A 206 -25.92 33.90 -32.22
C ASP A 206 -26.75 35.02 -32.93
N PRO A 207 -27.24 36.04 -32.20
CA PRO A 207 -26.44 37.26 -32.14
C PRO A 207 -26.37 37.96 -30.79
N ASP A 208 -25.22 38.61 -30.67
CA ASP A 208 -24.74 39.64 -29.75
C ASP A 208 -25.59 40.93 -29.70
N PHE A 209 -25.55 41.61 -28.55
CA PHE A 209 -25.61 43.06 -28.31
C PHE A 209 -25.60 43.24 -26.77
N GLY A 210 -24.65 43.87 -26.09
CA GLY A 210 -23.68 44.87 -26.50
C GLY A 210 -23.85 46.11 -25.61
N ARG A 211 -22.74 46.52 -24.96
CA ARG A 211 -22.44 47.80 -24.25
C ARG A 211 -22.83 47.94 -22.76
N SER A 212 -22.04 48.59 -21.88
CA SER A 212 -20.72 49.27 -21.97
C SER A 212 -20.43 50.06 -20.68
N VAL A 213 -19.23 49.90 -20.09
CA VAL A 213 -18.32 50.97 -19.57
C VAL A 213 -18.75 51.70 -18.26
N ALA A 214 -17.91 52.14 -17.30
CA ALA A 214 -16.46 52.41 -17.12
C ALA A 214 -16.14 52.22 -15.61
N ALA A 215 -14.99 51.73 -15.14
CA ALA A 215 -13.63 52.34 -15.09
C ALA A 215 -13.52 53.61 -14.21
N SER A 216 -12.71 53.52 -13.13
CA SER A 216 -11.85 54.61 -12.65
C SER A 216 -10.91 54.14 -11.54
N THR A 217 -9.62 54.20 -11.85
CA THR A 217 -8.42 54.09 -11.01
C THR A 217 -8.19 55.32 -10.12
N THR A 218 -7.51 55.17 -8.98
CA THR A 218 -6.50 56.15 -8.50
C THR A 218 -5.49 55.49 -7.56
N GLU A 219 -4.22 55.80 -7.80
CA GLU A 219 -2.99 55.43 -7.09
C GLU A 219 -2.86 56.10 -5.72
N THR A 220 -2.05 55.54 -4.81
CA THR A 220 -0.87 56.19 -4.17
C THR A 220 -0.27 55.31 -3.06
N ASP A 221 1.05 55.12 -3.13
CA ASP A 221 2.03 54.77 -2.07
C ASP A 221 2.96 56.01 -1.95
N PRO A 222 3.95 56.19 -1.03
CA PRO A 222 4.62 55.22 -0.12
C PRO A 222 4.90 55.76 1.32
N ASP A 223 5.51 54.97 2.22
CA ASP A 223 6.87 55.19 2.80
C ASP A 223 7.20 54.40 4.11
N LEU A 224 8.43 53.86 4.11
CA LEU A 224 9.46 53.70 5.19
C LEU A 224 9.20 52.93 6.51
N GLY A 225 9.99 51.87 6.73
CA GLY A 225 10.55 51.48 8.05
C GLY A 225 11.92 52.16 8.28
N PRO A 226 12.87 51.62 9.08
CA PRO A 226 12.82 50.62 10.16
C PRO A 226 13.61 51.06 11.43
N VAL A 227 13.53 50.34 12.57
CA VAL A 227 14.58 50.42 13.63
C VAL A 227 14.84 49.05 14.29
N LEU A 228 16.09 48.62 14.16
CA LEU A 228 16.82 47.56 14.87
C LEU A 228 17.13 47.97 16.32
N SER A 229 17.27 47.01 17.24
CA SER A 229 18.35 47.06 18.25
C SER A 229 18.45 45.79 19.12
N THR A 230 19.50 45.02 18.82
CA THR A 230 20.52 44.44 19.73
C THR A 230 20.08 43.43 20.82
N ALA A 231 20.50 42.15 20.77
CA ALA A 231 21.84 41.57 20.95
C ALA A 231 22.45 41.82 22.34
N SER A 232 22.65 40.74 23.11
CA SER A 232 23.98 40.37 23.65
C SER A 232 23.96 39.03 24.40
N SER A 233 24.93 38.20 23.99
CA SER A 233 25.37 36.94 24.57
C SER A 233 26.10 37.11 25.90
N SER A 234 26.08 36.08 26.76
CA SER A 234 27.29 35.35 27.25
C SER A 234 26.85 34.29 28.28
N THR A 235 27.12 32.98 28.10
CA THR A 235 28.32 32.22 28.56
C THR A 235 28.67 32.47 30.05
N ILE A 236 28.92 31.52 30.97
CA ILE A 236 29.46 30.16 30.88
C ILE A 236 29.40 29.50 32.31
N LEU A 237 29.44 28.15 32.35
CA LEU A 237 29.87 27.21 33.42
C LEU A 237 29.05 27.01 34.73
N GLY A 238 28.90 25.73 35.10
CA GLY A 238 28.90 25.29 36.50
C GLY A 238 28.08 24.05 36.84
N CYS A 239 28.62 22.86 36.55
CA CYS A 239 28.09 21.56 36.97
C CYS A 239 28.36 21.29 38.47
N ASN A 240 27.40 20.73 39.23
CA ASN A 240 27.55 19.48 40.02
C ASN A 240 26.39 19.19 41.00
N SER A 241 25.76 18.03 40.77
CA SER A 241 25.32 16.97 41.71
C SER A 241 24.87 17.30 43.14
N ALA A 242 23.62 16.93 43.47
CA ALA A 242 23.28 15.92 44.50
C ALA A 242 21.75 15.74 44.65
N THR A 243 21.29 14.49 44.72
CA THR A 243 19.94 14.04 45.16
C THR A 243 20.08 13.29 46.50
N PRO A 244 19.01 12.79 47.15
CA PRO A 244 17.74 13.42 47.57
C PRO A 244 17.45 13.12 49.08
N THR A 245 16.42 13.71 49.69
CA THR A 245 15.48 13.07 50.67
C THR A 245 14.46 14.08 51.24
N PRO A 246 13.31 13.60 51.78
CA PRO A 246 12.04 14.31 51.74
C PRO A 246 11.68 14.99 53.07
N SER A 247 10.91 16.08 53.01
CA SER A 247 10.10 16.50 54.15
C SER A 247 8.81 17.20 53.73
N THR A 248 7.77 16.82 54.45
CA THR A 248 6.38 17.25 54.40
C THR A 248 6.19 18.71 54.83
N ARG A 249 5.30 19.43 54.13
CA ARG A 249 4.07 20.07 54.67
C ARG A 249 3.79 21.48 54.07
N SER A 250 2.49 21.71 53.90
CA SER A 250 1.73 22.98 53.75
C SER A 250 1.84 23.78 52.44
N GLN A 251 0.69 23.85 51.73
CA GLN A 251 0.34 24.96 50.84
C GLN A 251 0.06 26.25 51.64
N PRO A 252 0.04 27.44 50.99
CA PRO A 252 -1.19 27.90 50.34
C PRO A 252 -1.03 28.65 48.99
N SER A 253 -2.18 28.72 48.29
CA SER A 253 -2.69 29.79 47.42
C SER A 253 -2.09 30.05 46.02
N SER A 254 -2.91 29.64 45.03
CA SER A 254 -3.39 30.41 43.88
C SER A 254 -2.39 31.05 42.92
N THR A 255 -2.15 30.35 41.81
CA THR A 255 -2.07 30.99 40.50
C THR A 255 -2.93 30.20 39.52
N HIS A 256 -3.94 30.87 38.96
CA HIS A 256 -4.75 30.36 37.86
C HIS A 256 -3.85 30.13 36.64
N THR A 257 -3.27 28.95 36.53
CA THR A 257 -2.73 28.46 35.26
C THR A 257 -3.88 27.81 34.51
N SER A 258 -4.23 28.45 33.39
CA SER A 258 -5.10 27.90 32.36
C SER A 258 -4.64 26.47 32.04
N ARG A 259 -5.39 25.50 32.54
CA ARG A 259 -5.13 24.08 32.30
C ARG A 259 -5.53 23.81 30.86
N ALA A 260 -4.53 23.60 30.01
CA ALA A 260 -4.72 23.06 28.67
C ALA A 260 -5.67 21.86 28.74
N PRO A 261 -6.62 21.74 27.79
CA PRO A 261 -7.60 20.67 27.83
C PRO A 261 -6.88 19.33 27.91
N ARG A 262 -7.24 18.50 28.90
CA ARG A 262 -6.76 17.12 29.00
C ARG A 262 -7.11 16.44 27.68
N GLN A 263 -6.10 16.00 26.93
CA GLN A 263 -6.30 15.03 25.84
C GLN A 263 -6.91 13.78 26.47
N GLU A 264 -8.21 13.61 26.35
CA GLU A 264 -8.85 12.33 26.63
C GLU A 264 -8.22 11.30 25.69
N ALA A 265 -7.57 10.30 26.27
CA ALA A 265 -6.87 9.27 25.53
C ALA A 265 -7.91 8.35 24.88
N PHE A 266 -8.30 8.65 23.64
CA PHE A 266 -9.12 7.75 22.84
C PHE A 266 -8.37 6.42 22.68
N THR A 267 -9.01 5.32 23.09
CA THR A 267 -8.43 3.99 22.97
C THR A 267 -8.59 3.50 21.53
N CYS A 268 -7.45 3.25 20.88
CA CYS A 268 -7.40 2.59 19.59
C CYS A 268 -7.30 1.07 19.81
N THR A 269 -8.08 0.29 19.06
CA THR A 269 -8.23 -1.16 19.30
C THR A 269 -8.07 -1.97 18.02
N GLU A 270 -7.51 -3.18 18.14
CA GLU A 270 -7.56 -4.16 17.05
C GLU A 270 -8.86 -4.97 17.13
N VAL A 271 -9.55 -5.09 16.01
CA VAL A 271 -10.80 -5.84 15.90
C VAL A 271 -10.62 -6.97 14.89
N ILE A 272 -11.08 -8.17 15.25
CA ILE A 272 -10.99 -9.38 14.41
C ILE A 272 -12.38 -9.86 13.97
N GLY A 273 -13.42 -9.56 14.76
CA GLY A 273 -14.81 -9.93 14.45
C GLY A 273 -15.60 -8.80 13.78
N LYS A 274 -16.93 -8.97 13.73
CA LYS A 274 -17.87 -7.96 13.23
C LYS A 274 -17.68 -6.62 13.94
N ILE A 275 -17.28 -5.59 13.20
CA ILE A 275 -16.84 -4.30 13.75
C ILE A 275 -17.99 -3.63 14.46
N ARG A 276 -19.16 -3.56 13.80
CA ARG A 276 -20.35 -2.94 14.40
C ARG A 276 -20.69 -3.59 15.75
N ARG A 277 -20.76 -4.92 15.82
CA ARG A 277 -21.11 -5.60 17.08
C ARG A 277 -20.10 -5.33 18.21
N ASN A 278 -18.82 -5.22 17.89
CA ASN A 278 -17.75 -4.99 18.87
C ASN A 278 -17.71 -3.53 19.37
N VAL A 279 -17.83 -2.56 18.46
CA VAL A 279 -17.77 -1.13 18.78
C VAL A 279 -19.08 -0.66 19.41
N PHE A 280 -20.19 -1.30 19.07
CA PHE A 280 -21.54 -0.85 19.38
C PHE A 280 -22.39 -1.92 20.09
N PRO A 281 -21.94 -2.51 21.23
CA PRO A 281 -22.58 -3.68 21.82
C PRO A 281 -23.99 -3.42 22.38
N THR A 282 -24.26 -2.21 22.89
CA THR A 282 -25.46 -1.95 23.73
C THR A 282 -26.47 -0.95 23.17
N HIS A 283 -26.10 -0.04 22.27
CA HIS A 283 -27.09 0.89 21.74
C HIS A 283 -28.01 0.17 20.75
N ARG A 284 -29.29 0.45 20.93
CA ARG A 284 -30.38 -0.06 20.09
C ARG A 284 -30.68 0.84 18.91
N ASP A 285 -30.29 2.11 18.99
CA ASP A 285 -30.50 3.06 17.91
C ASP A 285 -29.33 3.03 16.92
N VAL A 286 -29.62 2.56 15.71
CA VAL A 286 -28.68 2.52 14.59
C VAL A 286 -28.41 3.93 14.05
N ARG A 287 -29.32 4.89 14.26
CA ARG A 287 -29.21 6.27 13.78
C ARG A 287 -28.27 7.14 14.61
N ALA A 288 -27.94 6.71 15.82
CA ALA A 288 -27.08 7.46 16.74
C ALA A 288 -25.59 7.11 16.60
N ARG A 289 -25.18 6.44 15.52
CA ARG A 289 -23.83 5.87 15.35
C ARG A 289 -23.40 5.85 13.91
N VAL A 290 -22.13 6.16 13.67
CA VAL A 290 -21.55 6.19 12.32
C VAL A 290 -20.12 5.66 12.35
N LEU A 291 -19.78 4.82 11.38
CA LEU A 291 -18.42 4.30 11.18
C LEU A 291 -17.80 4.86 9.89
N VAL A 292 -16.66 5.51 10.04
CA VAL A 292 -15.87 6.05 8.93
C VAL A 292 -14.53 5.34 8.88
N ALA A 293 -14.13 4.87 7.71
CA ALA A 293 -12.90 4.10 7.53
C ALA A 293 -12.05 4.58 6.36
N THR A 294 -10.80 4.11 6.32
CA THR A 294 -9.92 4.16 5.17
C THR A 294 -9.26 2.81 4.95
N TRP A 295 -9.08 2.42 3.69
CA TRP A 295 -8.46 1.15 3.34
C TRP A 295 -7.73 1.21 2.01
N ASN A 296 -6.40 1.01 2.06
CA ASN A 296 -5.61 0.76 0.87
C ASN A 296 -5.84 -0.68 0.41
N ILE A 297 -6.47 -0.87 -0.75
CA ILE A 297 -6.74 -2.18 -1.33
C ILE A 297 -5.79 -2.40 -2.49
N ARG A 298 -4.76 -3.21 -2.25
CA ARG A 298 -3.71 -3.55 -3.20
C ARG A 298 -4.27 -3.87 -4.60
N ASN A 299 -3.88 -3.05 -5.59
CA ASN A 299 -4.19 -3.25 -7.01
C ASN A 299 -5.68 -3.55 -7.31
N LEU A 300 -6.61 -2.83 -6.65
CA LEU A 300 -8.05 -3.04 -6.83
C LEU A 300 -8.47 -2.73 -8.26
N SER A 301 -8.85 -3.76 -9.00
CA SER A 301 -9.14 -3.68 -10.44
C SER A 301 -10.25 -4.63 -10.86
N LYS A 302 -10.75 -4.50 -12.08
CA LYS A 302 -11.72 -5.42 -12.69
C LYS A 302 -11.27 -6.88 -12.70
N LYS A 303 -9.95 -7.14 -12.59
CA LYS A 303 -9.36 -8.49 -12.53
C LYS A 303 -9.48 -9.14 -11.16
N LYS A 304 -9.94 -8.41 -10.12
CA LYS A 304 -10.12 -8.99 -8.80
C LYS A 304 -11.15 -10.11 -8.87
N ASP A 305 -10.77 -11.26 -8.30
CA ASP A 305 -11.60 -12.46 -8.25
C ASP A 305 -12.95 -12.17 -7.56
N PRO A 306 -14.08 -12.65 -8.11
CA PRO A 306 -15.40 -12.42 -7.52
C PRO A 306 -15.55 -12.90 -6.07
N VAL A 307 -14.91 -14.01 -5.68
CA VAL A 307 -14.98 -14.54 -4.31
C VAL A 307 -14.35 -13.55 -3.34
N PHE A 308 -13.16 -13.04 -3.67
CA PHE A 308 -12.49 -12.04 -2.84
C PHE A 308 -13.18 -10.69 -2.88
N LEU A 309 -13.79 -10.33 -4.01
CA LEU A 309 -14.60 -9.12 -4.11
C LEU A 309 -15.83 -9.18 -3.19
N ASN A 310 -16.52 -10.33 -3.11
CA ASN A 310 -17.61 -10.53 -2.15
C ASN A 310 -17.11 -10.45 -0.70
N ARG A 311 -15.92 -11.00 -0.41
CA ARG A 311 -15.31 -10.84 0.92
C ARG A 311 -15.00 -9.37 1.23
N MET A 312 -14.56 -8.57 0.25
CA MET A 312 -14.39 -7.13 0.42
C MET A 312 -15.72 -6.41 0.66
N VAL A 313 -16.80 -6.83 -0.01
CA VAL A 313 -18.16 -6.32 0.21
C VAL A 313 -18.58 -6.55 1.67
N ASP A 314 -18.39 -7.75 2.21
CA ASP A 314 -18.70 -8.05 3.62
C ASP A 314 -17.92 -7.18 4.63
N ILE A 315 -16.71 -6.74 4.25
CA ILE A 315 -15.86 -5.87 5.07
C ILE A 315 -16.35 -4.42 4.94
N ILE A 316 -16.62 -3.95 3.73
CA ILE A 316 -17.07 -2.58 3.45
C ILE A 316 -18.42 -2.32 4.12
N ASP A 317 -19.33 -3.30 4.11
CA ASP A 317 -20.68 -3.17 4.68
C ASP A 317 -20.70 -3.00 6.22
N GLU A 318 -19.58 -3.28 6.90
CA GLU A 318 -19.44 -2.96 8.32
C GLU A 318 -19.31 -1.46 8.61
N PHE A 319 -19.03 -0.63 7.59
CA PHE A 319 -18.84 0.82 7.71
C PHE A 319 -20.04 1.59 7.14
N ASP A 320 -20.04 2.91 7.27
CA ASP A 320 -21.04 3.82 6.66
C ASP A 320 -20.43 4.70 5.57
N LEU A 321 -19.13 4.96 5.67
CA LEU A 321 -18.32 5.72 4.73
C LEU A 321 -16.89 5.17 4.75
N ILE A 322 -16.32 4.86 3.58
CA ILE A 322 -14.96 4.34 3.48
C ILE A 322 -14.18 5.01 2.35
N ALA A 323 -12.98 5.48 2.67
CA ALA A 323 -11.99 5.99 1.71
C ALA A 323 -11.15 4.83 1.17
N LEU A 324 -11.04 4.73 -0.16
CA LEU A 324 -10.27 3.68 -0.83
C LEU A 324 -9.09 4.27 -1.61
N GLN A 325 -7.97 3.54 -1.58
CA GLN A 325 -6.75 3.83 -2.34
C GLN A 325 -6.41 2.66 -3.30
N GLU A 326 -5.47 2.87 -4.22
CA GLU A 326 -5.01 1.88 -5.21
C GLU A 326 -6.05 1.37 -6.23
N ILE A 327 -7.10 2.15 -6.50
CA ILE A 327 -8.12 1.79 -7.50
C ILE A 327 -7.56 1.96 -8.92
N ARG A 328 -7.42 0.85 -9.64
CA ARG A 328 -6.83 0.82 -10.98
C ARG A 328 -7.81 1.19 -12.08
N ASP A 329 -9.09 0.92 -11.87
CA ASP A 329 -10.16 1.18 -12.84
C ASP A 329 -11.50 1.42 -12.16
N ILE A 330 -12.37 2.21 -12.79
CA ILE A 330 -13.70 2.56 -12.26
C ILE A 330 -14.68 1.37 -12.38
N ILE A 331 -14.36 0.36 -13.20
CA ILE A 331 -15.25 -0.80 -13.42
C ILE A 331 -15.39 -1.61 -12.13
N VAL A 332 -14.30 -1.78 -11.36
CA VAL A 332 -14.37 -2.45 -10.06
C VAL A 332 -15.28 -1.72 -9.07
N LEU A 333 -15.32 -0.38 -9.08
CA LEU A 333 -16.21 0.41 -8.22
C LEU A 333 -17.67 0.21 -8.59
N LYS A 334 -17.99 0.14 -9.89
CA LYS A 334 -19.34 -0.20 -10.36
C LYS A 334 -19.75 -1.61 -9.93
N ARG A 335 -18.82 -2.58 -9.97
CA ARG A 335 -19.06 -3.94 -9.46
C ARG A 335 -19.34 -3.92 -7.95
N LEU A 336 -18.54 -3.22 -7.16
CA LEU A 336 -18.76 -3.07 -5.71
C LEU A 336 -20.12 -2.43 -5.42
N LYS A 337 -20.47 -1.34 -6.09
CA LYS A 337 -21.79 -0.68 -5.97
C LYS A 337 -22.95 -1.65 -6.23
N ASN A 338 -22.84 -2.50 -7.26
CA ASN A 338 -23.88 -3.47 -7.57
C ASN A 338 -24.01 -4.58 -6.50
N LEU A 339 -22.90 -4.92 -5.83
CA LEU A 339 -22.87 -5.93 -4.76
C LEU A 339 -23.22 -5.34 -3.38
N LEU A 340 -23.27 -4.01 -3.25
CA LEU A 340 -23.57 -3.26 -2.02
C LEU A 340 -24.87 -2.46 -2.20
N PRO A 341 -26.06 -3.07 -2.06
CA PRO A 341 -27.33 -2.36 -2.19
C PRO A 341 -27.41 -1.18 -1.22
N GLY A 342 -27.85 -0.02 -1.71
CA GLY A 342 -27.96 1.20 -0.89
C GLY A 342 -26.68 2.04 -0.83
N TRP A 343 -25.55 1.50 -1.27
CA TRP A 343 -24.29 2.25 -1.37
C TRP A 343 -24.18 3.02 -2.69
N ASP A 344 -23.40 4.09 -2.65
CA ASP A 344 -22.92 4.80 -3.84
C ASP A 344 -21.46 5.21 -3.64
N PHE A 345 -20.84 5.81 -4.66
CA PHE A 345 -19.47 6.28 -4.57
C PHE A 345 -19.24 7.61 -5.29
N VAL A 346 -18.23 8.35 -4.80
CA VAL A 346 -17.57 9.42 -5.56
C VAL A 346 -16.14 8.99 -5.84
N VAL A 347 -15.62 9.36 -7.01
CA VAL A 347 -14.29 8.92 -7.48
C VAL A 347 -13.54 10.11 -8.06
N SER A 348 -12.23 10.18 -7.80
CA SER A 348 -11.34 11.19 -8.38
C SER A 348 -11.06 10.91 -9.86
N PRO A 349 -10.54 11.88 -10.61
CA PRO A 349 -9.77 11.58 -11.82
C PRO A 349 -8.57 10.67 -11.51
N ALA A 350 -8.00 10.05 -12.55
CA ALA A 350 -6.78 9.28 -12.40
C ALA A 350 -5.61 10.17 -11.96
N VAL A 351 -4.96 9.81 -10.86
CA VAL A 351 -3.78 10.46 -10.28
C VAL A 351 -2.56 9.53 -10.38
N GLY A 352 -1.35 10.07 -10.24
CA GLY A 352 -0.11 9.31 -10.38
C GLY A 352 0.67 9.69 -11.63
N GLY A 353 1.93 9.25 -11.66
CA GLY A 353 2.89 9.61 -12.71
C GLY A 353 3.76 8.42 -13.14
N SER A 354 4.79 8.72 -13.94
CA SER A 354 5.92 7.82 -14.14
C SER A 354 6.76 7.87 -12.86
N GLU A 355 6.95 6.73 -12.20
CA GLU A 355 7.98 6.64 -11.16
C GLU A 355 9.33 6.90 -11.81
N LEU A 356 10.12 7.82 -11.25
CA LEU A 356 11.39 8.29 -11.80
C LEU A 356 12.27 7.09 -12.22
N GLY A 357 12.45 6.89 -13.53
CA GLY A 357 13.22 5.77 -14.10
C GLY A 357 12.42 4.56 -14.60
N THR A 358 11.09 4.63 -14.71
CA THR A 358 10.25 3.58 -15.32
C THR A 358 9.32 4.14 -16.41
N ASP A 359 9.33 3.57 -17.61
CA ASP A 359 8.41 3.93 -18.72
C ASP A 359 6.94 3.58 -18.43
N THR A 360 6.63 2.91 -17.31
CA THR A 360 5.27 2.53 -16.94
C THR A 360 4.62 3.62 -16.11
N LYS A 361 3.69 4.37 -16.72
CA LYS A 361 2.81 5.30 -16.02
C LYS A 361 1.83 4.52 -15.14
N ARG A 362 2.07 4.49 -13.83
CA ARG A 362 1.19 3.81 -12.87
C ARG A 362 0.21 4.85 -12.30
N SER A 363 -0.97 4.93 -12.91
CA SER A 363 -2.06 5.76 -12.37
C SER A 363 -2.99 4.96 -11.47
N GLU A 364 -3.67 5.65 -10.55
CA GLU A 364 -4.73 5.12 -9.70
C GLU A 364 -5.82 6.16 -9.50
N HIS A 365 -6.94 5.76 -8.90
CA HIS A 365 -8.01 6.65 -8.50
C HIS A 365 -8.18 6.57 -6.98
N PHE A 366 -8.63 7.66 -6.39
CA PHE A 366 -9.18 7.69 -5.05
C PHE A 366 -10.69 7.58 -5.14
N ALA A 367 -11.32 6.90 -4.19
CA ALA A 367 -12.76 6.90 -4.09
C ALA A 367 -13.22 6.98 -2.63
N PHE A 368 -14.45 7.44 -2.46
CA PHE A 368 -15.21 7.30 -1.23
C PHE A 368 -16.48 6.51 -1.55
N LEU A 369 -16.67 5.37 -0.89
CA LEU A 369 -17.92 4.63 -0.90
C LEU A 369 -18.72 5.03 0.33
N TYR A 370 -20.02 5.27 0.18
CA TYR A 370 -20.89 5.71 1.27
C TYR A 370 -22.27 5.08 1.17
N HIS A 371 -22.86 4.80 2.33
CA HIS A 371 -24.23 4.30 2.41
C HIS A 371 -25.23 5.47 2.33
N ARG A 372 -26.09 5.47 1.31
CA ARG A 372 -26.97 6.63 0.98
C ARG A 372 -28.01 6.95 2.04
N ARG A 373 -28.32 6.02 2.95
CA ARG A 373 -29.21 6.31 4.09
C ARG A 373 -28.52 7.07 5.21
N VAL A 374 -27.19 7.04 5.27
CA VAL A 374 -26.41 7.65 6.37
C VAL A 374 -25.77 8.94 5.90
N PHE A 375 -25.13 8.92 4.74
CA PHE A 375 -24.41 10.08 4.20
C PHE A 375 -24.94 10.53 2.84
N ARG A 376 -24.85 11.84 2.61
CA ARG A 376 -24.97 12.46 1.29
C ARG A 376 -23.71 13.28 1.00
N PRO A 377 -23.13 13.20 -0.21
CA PRO A 377 -22.04 14.09 -0.59
C PRO A 377 -22.55 15.52 -0.69
N THR A 378 -21.73 16.48 -0.28
CA THR A 378 -22.06 17.92 -0.31
C THR A 378 -20.92 18.73 -0.93
N GLY A 379 -21.28 19.74 -1.71
CA GLY A 379 -20.32 20.56 -2.45
C GLY A 379 -19.63 19.82 -3.60
N GLU A 380 -18.65 20.48 -4.20
CA GLU A 380 -17.83 19.89 -5.27
C GLU A 380 -16.71 19.02 -4.69
N THR A 381 -16.43 17.90 -5.36
CA THR A 381 -15.25 17.08 -5.09
C THR A 381 -14.08 17.56 -5.93
N PHE A 382 -12.87 17.61 -5.38
CA PHE A 382 -11.71 18.12 -6.09
C PHE A 382 -10.41 17.47 -5.63
N LEU A 383 -9.38 17.58 -6.47
CA LEU A 383 -8.01 17.25 -6.08
C LEU A 383 -7.37 18.48 -5.45
N LEU A 384 -6.63 18.31 -4.35
CA LEU A 384 -5.83 19.39 -3.77
C LEU A 384 -4.79 19.85 -4.77
N LYS A 385 -4.89 21.13 -5.16
CA LYS A 385 -3.97 21.79 -6.08
C LYS A 385 -2.78 22.35 -5.30
N GLY A 386 -1.76 21.51 -5.12
CA GLY A 386 -0.45 21.91 -4.62
C GLY A 386 0.54 22.21 -5.75
N ASP A 387 1.83 22.30 -5.42
CA ASP A 387 2.87 22.18 -6.44
C ASP A 387 2.81 20.76 -7.04
N ASN A 388 2.42 20.66 -8.31
CA ASN A 388 2.25 19.40 -9.04
C ASN A 388 3.53 18.57 -9.13
N LYS A 389 4.69 19.12 -8.77
CA LYS A 389 5.97 18.38 -8.67
C LYS A 389 6.14 17.65 -7.34
N ILE A 390 5.44 18.09 -6.29
CA ILE A 390 5.57 17.52 -4.94
C ILE A 390 4.65 16.31 -4.80
N PHE A 391 3.35 16.47 -5.08
CA PHE A 391 2.45 15.33 -5.03
C PHE A 391 2.57 14.49 -6.29
N LEU A 392 3.04 13.25 -6.13
CA LEU A 392 2.88 12.25 -7.19
C LEU A 392 1.40 11.93 -7.40
N ARG A 393 0.63 11.90 -6.32
CA ARG A 393 -0.81 11.67 -6.29
C ARG A 393 -1.47 12.77 -5.47
N SER A 394 -2.02 13.77 -6.16
CA SER A 394 -2.76 14.85 -5.51
C SER A 394 -3.88 14.29 -4.63
N PRO A 395 -3.97 14.67 -3.34
CA PRO A 395 -5.03 14.17 -2.46
C PRO A 395 -6.42 14.51 -2.97
N PHE A 396 -7.38 13.60 -2.77
CA PHE A 396 -8.76 13.77 -3.20
C PHE A 396 -9.65 14.21 -2.04
N VAL A 397 -10.40 15.30 -2.25
CA VAL A 397 -11.26 15.91 -1.25
C VAL A 397 -12.71 15.74 -1.63
N ALA A 398 -13.51 15.25 -0.68
CA ALA A 398 -14.96 15.22 -0.77
C ALA A 398 -15.57 15.55 0.59
N SER A 399 -16.71 16.23 0.59
CA SER A 399 -17.47 16.53 1.80
C SER A 399 -18.75 15.71 1.85
N PHE A 400 -19.16 15.33 3.07
CA PHE A 400 -20.33 14.52 3.34
C PHE A 400 -21.05 15.05 4.57
N ASP A 401 -22.37 15.10 4.48
CA ASP A 401 -23.21 15.41 5.63
C ASP A 401 -24.07 14.18 5.95
N THR A 402 -24.31 13.93 7.23
CA THR A 402 -25.29 12.92 7.65
C THR A 402 -26.69 13.32 7.22
N VAL A 403 -27.50 12.36 6.74
CA VAL A 403 -28.88 12.61 6.27
C VAL A 403 -29.82 12.97 7.42
N GLU A 404 -29.81 12.17 8.50
CA GLU A 404 -30.69 12.35 9.67
C GLU A 404 -29.94 12.85 10.93
N GLY A 405 -28.62 13.08 10.83
CA GLY A 405 -27.78 13.39 12.00
C GLY A 405 -27.39 12.15 12.82
N ILE A 406 -26.54 12.36 13.81
CA ILE A 406 -26.19 11.39 14.86
C ILE A 406 -26.93 11.83 16.13
N GLY A 407 -27.93 11.06 16.57
CA GLY A 407 -28.76 11.46 17.72
C GLY A 407 -29.45 12.82 17.48
N ASN A 408 -29.92 13.06 16.26
CA ASN A 408 -30.48 14.34 15.76
C ASN A 408 -29.48 15.51 15.66
N THR A 409 -28.19 15.27 15.86
CA THR A 409 -27.19 16.32 15.66
C THR A 409 -26.47 16.13 14.32
N PRO A 410 -26.44 17.15 13.45
CA PRO A 410 -25.78 17.03 12.15
C PRO A 410 -24.27 16.80 12.29
N LEU A 411 -23.76 15.76 11.64
CA LEU A 411 -22.32 15.57 11.44
C LEU A 411 -21.96 15.91 9.99
N ALA A 412 -21.09 16.91 9.83
CA ALA A 412 -20.51 17.30 8.55
C ALA A 412 -19.02 16.98 8.54
N LEU A 413 -18.58 16.23 7.53
CA LEU A 413 -17.21 15.75 7.35
C LEU A 413 -16.65 16.20 6.00
N THR A 414 -15.43 16.71 5.99
CA THR A 414 -14.59 16.82 4.79
C THR A 414 -13.47 15.82 4.91
N LEU A 415 -13.36 14.89 3.97
CA LEU A 415 -12.30 13.90 3.96
C LEU A 415 -11.27 14.24 2.89
N VAL A 416 -10.00 14.23 3.29
CA VAL A 416 -8.84 14.37 2.41
C VAL A 416 -8.19 12.99 2.29
N ASN A 417 -8.48 12.29 1.19
CA ASN A 417 -7.95 10.96 0.89
C ASN A 417 -6.57 11.08 0.23
N MET A 418 -5.57 10.43 0.81
CA MET A 418 -4.18 10.48 0.35
C MET A 418 -3.51 9.11 0.30
N HIS A 419 -2.52 9.00 -0.57
CA HIS A 419 -1.63 7.85 -0.66
C HIS A 419 -0.22 8.38 -0.96
N VAL A 420 0.56 8.60 0.09
CA VAL A 420 1.94 9.13 0.00
C VAL A 420 2.81 8.14 -0.75
N SER A 421 3.79 8.63 -1.49
CA SER A 421 4.67 7.78 -2.29
C SER A 421 5.45 6.78 -1.44
N CYS A 422 5.68 5.58 -1.96
CA CYS A 422 6.61 4.65 -1.33
C CYS A 422 8.05 4.97 -1.77
N GLY A 423 9.03 4.80 -0.89
CA GLY A 423 10.45 4.99 -1.23
C GLY A 423 11.12 6.07 -0.38
N ASP A 424 11.78 7.02 -1.06
CA ASP A 424 12.64 8.04 -0.44
C ASP A 424 11.91 8.84 0.64
N ASP A 425 12.39 8.74 1.88
CA ASP A 425 11.89 9.45 3.05
C ASP A 425 11.82 10.95 2.80
N ASP A 426 12.81 11.55 2.13
CA ASP A 426 12.84 13.00 1.89
C ASP A 426 11.65 13.42 1.01
N PHE A 427 11.36 12.63 -0.03
CA PHE A 427 10.21 12.87 -0.90
C PHE A 427 8.88 12.71 -0.14
N ARG A 428 8.76 11.66 0.67
CA ARG A 428 7.57 11.45 1.53
C ARG A 428 7.35 12.64 2.46
N GLN A 429 8.41 13.15 3.08
CA GLN A 429 8.33 14.33 3.96
C GLN A 429 7.95 15.60 3.20
N LEU A 430 8.34 15.75 1.93
CA LEU A 430 7.90 16.87 1.09
C LEU A 430 6.40 16.83 0.83
N GLU A 431 5.85 15.66 0.49
CA GLU A 431 4.39 15.48 0.34
C GLU A 431 3.65 15.85 1.64
N MET A 432 4.19 15.42 2.80
CA MET A 432 3.61 15.76 4.11
C MET A 432 3.71 17.25 4.46
N LYS A 433 4.79 17.93 4.09
CA LYS A 433 4.95 19.38 4.28
C LYS A 433 3.98 20.16 3.40
N GLU A 434 3.80 19.73 2.15
CA GLU A 434 2.87 20.37 1.23
C GLU A 434 1.42 20.18 1.69
N LEU A 435 1.07 19.00 2.21
CA LEU A 435 -0.23 18.80 2.86
C LEU A 435 -0.43 19.77 4.02
N HIS A 436 0.55 19.90 4.92
CA HIS A 436 0.46 20.84 6.05
C HIS A 436 0.25 22.28 5.57
N ARG A 437 0.85 22.68 4.45
CA ARG A 437 0.66 24.02 3.85
C ARG A 437 -0.75 24.23 3.30
N LEU A 438 -1.35 23.20 2.71
CA LEU A 438 -2.64 23.26 2.02
C LEU A 438 -3.85 22.99 2.92
N LEU A 439 -3.64 22.46 4.12
CA LEU A 439 -4.72 22.11 5.03
C LEU A 439 -5.42 23.33 5.66
N PRO A 440 -4.74 24.39 6.12
CA PRO A 440 -5.38 25.51 6.83
C PRO A 440 -6.55 26.19 6.09
N PRO A 441 -6.50 26.41 4.76
CA PRO A 441 -7.67 26.92 4.03
C PRO A 441 -8.92 26.02 4.14
N LEU A 442 -8.74 24.70 4.18
CA LEU A 442 -9.85 23.75 4.41
C LEU A 442 -10.35 23.80 5.85
N LEU A 443 -9.44 24.05 6.81
CA LEU A 443 -9.79 24.18 8.21
C LEU A 443 -10.53 25.48 8.51
N ASN A 444 -10.26 26.55 7.77
CA ASN A 444 -10.89 27.86 7.97
C ASN A 444 -12.09 28.10 7.04
N ASP A 445 -12.66 27.03 6.47
CA ASP A 445 -13.84 27.11 5.62
C ASP A 445 -15.02 27.79 6.36
N LYS A 446 -15.92 28.42 5.60
CA LYS A 446 -17.06 29.22 6.07
C LYS A 446 -18.05 28.44 6.95
N CYS A 447 -17.89 27.12 7.07
CA CYS A 447 -18.71 26.24 7.88
C CYS A 447 -17.95 25.80 9.14
N PRO A 448 -18.05 26.55 10.26
CA PRO A 448 -17.29 26.27 11.48
C PRO A 448 -17.66 24.95 12.16
N SER A 449 -18.80 24.34 11.85
CA SER A 449 -19.21 23.01 12.37
C SER A 449 -18.65 21.83 11.58
N ARG A 450 -18.00 22.07 10.43
CA ARG A 450 -17.47 21.02 9.57
C ARG A 450 -16.13 20.50 10.09
N ASN A 451 -16.01 19.17 10.14
CA ASN A 451 -14.82 18.50 10.63
C ASN A 451 -13.99 17.99 9.46
N VAL A 452 -12.68 18.25 9.46
CA VAL A 452 -11.79 17.76 8.41
C VAL A 452 -11.04 16.53 8.91
N LEU A 453 -11.06 15.47 8.12
CA LEU A 453 -10.33 14.23 8.37
C LEU A 453 -9.32 14.02 7.25
N VAL A 454 -8.05 13.82 7.59
CA VAL A 454 -7.06 13.38 6.60
C VAL A 454 -6.88 11.87 6.74
N VAL A 455 -7.13 11.14 5.66
CA VAL A 455 -7.27 9.68 5.69
C VAL A 455 -6.46 9.03 4.58
N GLY A 456 -5.95 7.83 4.83
CA GLY A 456 -5.31 7.03 3.79
C GLY A 456 -4.02 6.37 4.23
N ASP A 457 -3.19 6.05 3.25
CA ASP A 457 -1.88 5.41 3.41
C ASP A 457 -0.78 6.47 3.34
N PHE A 458 -0.15 6.74 4.48
CA PHE A 458 0.88 7.76 4.59
C PHE A 458 2.28 7.21 4.27
N ASN A 459 2.41 5.88 4.14
CA ASN A 459 3.70 5.18 4.09
C ASN A 459 4.68 5.58 5.20
N LEU A 460 4.25 6.32 6.22
CA LEU A 460 5.06 6.86 7.32
C LEU A 460 4.28 6.68 8.62
N ALA A 461 4.95 6.21 9.65
CA ALA A 461 4.36 6.19 10.97
C ALA A 461 4.17 7.62 11.48
N PRO A 462 3.13 7.89 12.29
CA PRO A 462 2.87 9.24 12.76
C PRO A 462 4.03 9.90 13.48
N HIS A 463 4.88 9.13 14.17
CA HIS A 463 6.06 9.66 14.85
C HIS A 463 7.20 10.03 13.89
N GLU A 464 7.26 9.43 12.70
CA GLU A 464 8.27 9.70 11.65
C GLU A 464 7.96 10.98 10.85
N ILE A 465 6.70 11.44 10.84
CA ILE A 465 6.31 12.68 10.17
C ILE A 465 6.95 13.87 10.89
N ALA A 466 7.88 14.53 10.18
CA ALA A 466 8.70 15.62 10.70
C ALA A 466 8.03 16.99 10.57
N CYS A 467 7.02 17.12 9.70
CA CYS A 467 6.30 18.38 9.55
C CYS A 467 5.35 18.64 10.74
N PRO A 468 5.00 19.91 11.00
CA PRO A 468 4.07 20.30 12.07
C PRO A 468 2.60 19.92 11.78
N LEU A 469 2.35 18.85 11.00
CA LEU A 469 1.00 18.33 10.84
C LEU A 469 0.38 17.96 12.20
N LYS A 470 1.20 17.53 13.17
CA LYS A 470 0.79 17.27 14.55
C LYS A 470 0.22 18.50 15.27
N ASP A 471 0.58 19.70 14.83
CA ASP A 471 0.06 20.95 15.38
C ASP A 471 -1.35 21.25 14.84
N LEU A 472 -1.67 20.73 13.66
CA LEU A 472 -2.97 20.89 13.01
C LEU A 472 -3.89 19.69 13.19
N ALA A 473 -3.35 18.49 13.42
CA ALA A 473 -4.12 17.26 13.41
C ALA A 473 -3.54 16.16 14.30
N MET A 474 -4.42 15.34 14.86
CA MET A 474 -4.07 14.24 15.74
C MET A 474 -4.29 12.88 15.07
N PRO A 475 -3.29 11.98 15.02
CA PRO A 475 -3.47 10.63 14.48
C PRO A 475 -4.27 9.76 15.47
N VAL A 476 -5.20 8.95 14.95
CA VAL A 476 -6.00 8.01 15.78
C VAL A 476 -5.29 6.69 16.03
N VAL A 477 -4.44 6.24 15.10
CA VAL A 477 -3.60 5.04 15.31
C VAL A 477 -2.20 5.47 15.69
N ARG A 478 -1.64 4.86 16.75
CA ARG A 478 -0.30 5.17 17.27
C ARG A 478 0.47 3.89 17.56
N ALA A 479 1.79 4.01 17.69
CA ALA A 479 2.64 2.91 18.13
C ALA A 479 2.17 2.39 19.51
N PRO A 480 2.25 1.08 19.78
CA PRO A 480 2.92 0.04 18.98
C PRO A 480 2.04 -0.68 17.94
N MET A 481 0.87 -0.12 17.59
CA MET A 481 -0.03 -0.78 16.63
C MET A 481 0.52 -0.79 15.20
N ALA A 482 0.08 -1.77 14.40
CA ALA A 482 0.41 -1.88 12.98
C ALA A 482 -0.88 -1.90 12.14
N THR A 483 -0.85 -1.22 11.00
CA THR A 483 -1.97 -1.14 10.05
C THR A 483 -1.73 -2.00 8.82
N THR A 484 -0.51 -2.47 8.61
CA THR A 484 -0.20 -3.48 7.60
C THR A 484 -0.04 -4.85 8.25
N ILE A 485 -0.33 -5.90 7.48
CA ILE A 485 -0.25 -7.28 7.97
C ILE A 485 1.20 -7.72 8.24
N PHE A 486 2.18 -6.96 7.73
CA PHE A 486 3.61 -7.19 7.94
C PHE A 486 4.23 -6.29 9.02
N GLY A 487 3.44 -5.55 9.78
CA GLY A 487 3.89 -4.89 11.02
C GLY A 487 4.28 -3.42 10.87
N ASN A 488 3.91 -2.77 9.76
CA ASN A 488 4.13 -1.33 9.59
C ASN A 488 2.90 -0.54 10.03
N LEU A 489 3.13 0.68 10.53
CA LEU A 489 2.09 1.67 10.84
C LEU A 489 2.11 2.74 9.76
N TYR A 490 1.33 2.56 8.69
CA TYR A 490 1.32 3.48 7.55
C TYR A 490 -0.02 4.17 7.36
N ASP A 491 -1.10 3.44 7.56
CA ASP A 491 -2.46 3.94 7.37
C ASP A 491 -2.91 4.72 8.61
N ASN A 492 -3.64 5.81 8.41
CA ASN A 492 -4.19 6.55 9.54
C ASN A 492 -5.40 7.39 9.18
N ILE A 493 -6.05 7.88 10.23
CA ILE A 493 -7.06 8.94 10.17
C ILE A 493 -6.56 10.04 11.11
N TRP A 494 -6.35 11.24 10.58
CA TRP A 494 -5.90 12.40 11.31
C TRP A 494 -7.06 13.38 11.53
N LEU A 495 -7.26 13.74 12.79
CA LEU A 495 -8.36 14.59 13.25
C LEU A 495 -7.86 16.03 13.36
N THR A 496 -8.35 16.93 12.52
CA THR A 496 -7.80 18.30 12.44
C THR A 496 -8.43 19.31 13.41
N ARG A 497 -9.58 18.96 13.97
CA ARG A 497 -10.30 19.73 14.98
C ARG A 497 -10.71 18.78 16.11
N SER A 498 -11.06 19.34 17.26
CA SER A 498 -11.59 18.56 18.36
C SER A 498 -12.97 17.99 18.00
N ILE A 499 -13.00 16.87 17.28
CA ILE A 499 -14.18 16.02 17.10
C ILE A 499 -14.52 15.21 18.36
N ALA A 500 -13.84 15.51 19.46
CA ALA A 500 -13.93 14.80 20.74
C ALA A 500 -15.36 14.56 21.22
N PRO A 501 -16.33 15.49 21.06
CA PRO A 501 -17.70 15.24 21.54
C PRO A 501 -18.41 14.07 20.85
N TRP A 502 -17.97 13.67 19.66
CA TRP A 502 -18.61 12.63 18.85
C TRP A 502 -17.83 11.32 18.83
N LEU A 503 -16.54 11.37 19.16
CA LEU A 503 -15.62 10.25 18.94
C LEU A 503 -15.77 9.22 20.05
N LEU A 504 -16.30 8.05 19.72
CA LEU A 504 -16.48 6.94 20.66
C LEU A 504 -15.27 6.03 20.71
N GLN A 505 -14.76 5.63 19.55
CA GLN A 505 -13.67 4.65 19.45
C GLN A 505 -12.93 4.80 18.12
N SER A 506 -11.68 4.36 18.09
CA SER A 506 -10.95 4.13 16.84
C SER A 506 -10.38 2.72 16.83
N GLY A 507 -10.03 2.22 15.65
CA GLY A 507 -9.46 0.89 15.58
C GLY A 507 -8.96 0.47 14.21
N ILE A 508 -8.44 -0.75 14.20
CA ILE A 508 -7.87 -1.42 13.03
C ILE A 508 -8.61 -2.74 12.88
N PHE A 509 -9.22 -2.97 11.72
CA PHE A 509 -9.83 -4.26 11.43
C PHE A 509 -8.78 -5.21 10.85
N ARG A 510 -8.35 -6.19 11.65
CA ARG A 510 -7.27 -7.13 11.32
C ARG A 510 -7.77 -8.24 10.39
N ILE A 511 -7.89 -7.92 9.10
CA ILE A 511 -8.36 -8.83 8.05
C ILE A 511 -7.53 -10.11 7.95
N ASP A 512 -6.22 -10.03 8.22
CA ASP A 512 -5.32 -11.18 8.24
C ASP A 512 -5.72 -12.15 9.35
N LYS A 513 -5.93 -11.63 10.57
CA LYS A 513 -6.35 -12.43 11.72
C LYS A 513 -7.78 -12.96 11.55
N ALA A 514 -8.67 -12.17 10.95
CA ALA A 514 -10.09 -12.50 10.81
C ALA A 514 -10.34 -13.61 9.78
N PHE A 515 -9.65 -13.55 8.64
CA PHE A 515 -9.90 -14.45 7.52
C PHE A 515 -8.79 -15.48 7.30
N TYR A 516 -7.60 -15.26 7.86
CA TYR A 516 -6.46 -16.18 7.76
C TYR A 516 -5.84 -16.40 9.16
N PRO A 517 -6.52 -17.11 10.09
CA PRO A 517 -6.12 -17.21 11.49
C PRO A 517 -4.68 -17.70 11.72
N ARG A 518 -4.15 -18.52 10.81
CA ARG A 518 -2.73 -18.96 10.83
C ARG A 518 -1.72 -17.82 10.76
N SER A 519 -2.14 -16.62 10.33
CA SER A 519 -1.31 -15.41 10.37
C SER A 519 -0.82 -15.05 11.78
N CYS A 520 -1.53 -15.49 12.82
CA CYS A 520 -1.18 -15.31 14.23
C CYS A 520 -0.18 -16.35 14.77
N ASP A 521 0.13 -17.40 14.00
CA ASP A 521 0.98 -18.48 14.47
C ASP A 521 2.38 -17.95 14.78
N GLN A 522 2.93 -18.33 15.92
CA GLN A 522 4.32 -18.06 16.24
C GLN A 522 5.21 -18.96 15.36
N PRO A 523 6.27 -18.44 14.73
CA PRO A 523 7.19 -19.27 13.98
C PRO A 523 7.80 -20.32 14.92
N ALA A 524 7.89 -21.56 14.45
CA ALA A 524 8.44 -22.63 15.27
C ALA A 524 9.91 -22.30 15.64
N PRO A 525 10.38 -22.65 16.86
CA PRO A 525 11.74 -22.29 17.30
C PRO A 525 12.88 -22.78 16.39
N HIS A 526 12.60 -23.75 15.52
CA HIS A 526 13.56 -24.41 14.63
C HIS A 526 13.40 -24.03 13.15
N GLU A 527 12.51 -23.09 12.85
CA GLU A 527 12.18 -22.73 11.48
C GLU A 527 13.33 -21.97 10.82
N ARG A 528 14.14 -22.67 10.02
CA ARG A 528 15.32 -22.11 9.34
C ARG A 528 15.01 -20.95 8.40
N PHE A 529 13.76 -20.81 7.96
CA PHE A 529 13.33 -19.79 6.99
C PHE A 529 12.00 -19.14 7.42
N PRO A 530 12.02 -18.06 8.22
CA PRO A 530 10.81 -17.39 8.70
C PRO A 530 9.85 -16.92 7.59
N SER A 531 10.37 -16.65 6.39
CA SER A 531 9.58 -16.28 5.20
C SER A 531 8.84 -17.45 4.54
N LEU A 532 9.02 -18.68 5.02
CA LEU A 532 8.27 -19.85 4.58
C LEU A 532 7.37 -20.39 5.70
N SER A 533 7.28 -19.66 6.81
CA SER A 533 6.39 -20.01 7.92
C SER A 533 4.93 -20.00 7.52
N GLY A 534 4.14 -20.86 8.16
CA GLY A 534 2.68 -20.88 7.98
C GLY A 534 2.05 -19.50 8.19
N ALA A 535 2.52 -18.75 9.19
CA ALA A 535 2.08 -17.38 9.45
C ALA A 535 2.47 -16.39 8.36
N TYR A 536 3.68 -16.49 7.81
CA TYR A 536 4.08 -15.65 6.69
C TYR A 536 3.26 -15.96 5.43
N LEU A 537 3.08 -17.24 5.11
CA LEU A 537 2.30 -17.68 3.94
C LEU A 537 0.82 -17.27 4.06
N ALA A 538 0.22 -17.39 5.24
CA ALA A 538 -1.15 -16.94 5.50
C ALA A 538 -1.29 -15.42 5.31
N ARG A 539 -0.33 -14.63 5.80
CA ARG A 539 -0.29 -13.18 5.55
C ARG A 539 -0.11 -12.87 4.07
N TYR A 540 0.81 -13.55 3.40
CA TYR A 540 1.02 -13.37 1.96
C TYR A 540 -0.26 -13.68 1.16
N GLN A 541 -0.96 -14.75 1.52
CA GLN A 541 -2.25 -15.08 0.94
C GLN A 541 -3.28 -13.97 1.18
N CYS A 542 -3.39 -13.45 2.41
CA CYS A 542 -4.20 -12.28 2.72
C CYS A 542 -3.86 -11.07 1.83
N ALA A 543 -2.57 -10.80 1.62
CA ALA A 543 -2.12 -9.68 0.78
C ALA A 543 -2.59 -9.80 -0.68
N VAL A 544 -2.54 -11.01 -1.23
CA VAL A 544 -2.94 -11.28 -2.62
C VAL A 544 -4.46 -11.25 -2.77
N GLU A 545 -5.15 -11.95 -1.88
CA GLU A 545 -6.60 -12.14 -1.94
C GLU A 545 -7.37 -10.90 -1.50
N LEU A 546 -6.97 -10.27 -0.39
CA LEU A 546 -7.61 -9.07 0.16
C LEU A 546 -6.73 -7.83 -0.05
N SER A 547 -5.81 -7.58 0.87
CA SER A 547 -4.84 -6.49 0.84
C SER A 547 -3.73 -6.74 1.88
N ASP A 548 -2.56 -6.14 1.68
CA ASP A 548 -1.46 -6.07 2.66
C ASP A 548 -1.70 -4.99 3.74
N HIS A 549 -2.73 -4.15 3.56
CA HIS A 549 -3.18 -3.14 4.51
C HIS A 549 -4.52 -3.53 5.13
N CYS A 550 -4.70 -3.18 6.40
CA CYS A 550 -5.93 -3.37 7.16
C CYS A 550 -6.76 -2.07 7.16
N PRO A 551 -8.10 -2.14 7.11
CA PRO A 551 -8.95 -0.97 7.30
C PRO A 551 -8.69 -0.31 8.65
N VAL A 552 -8.48 1.01 8.65
CA VAL A 552 -8.44 1.85 9.84
C VAL A 552 -9.75 2.61 9.94
N PHE A 553 -10.36 2.64 11.12
CA PHE A 553 -11.68 3.24 11.31
C PHE A 553 -11.77 4.13 12.54
N ILE A 554 -12.74 5.03 12.50
CA ILE A 554 -13.23 5.80 13.64
C ILE A 554 -14.74 5.64 13.75
N ALA A 555 -15.23 5.60 14.99
CA ALA A 555 -16.61 5.45 15.34
C ALA A 555 -17.12 6.73 15.99
N PHE A 556 -18.18 7.28 15.42
CA PHE A 556 -18.90 8.41 15.96
C PHE A 556 -20.19 7.95 16.60
N GLY A 557 -20.64 8.66 17.64
CA GLY A 557 -21.98 8.51 18.18
C GLY A 557 -22.37 9.64 19.11
N ASP A 558 -23.65 9.65 19.47
CA ASP A 558 -24.19 10.63 20.42
C ASP A 558 -23.66 10.31 21.82
N VAL A 559 -22.74 11.14 22.32
CA VAL A 559 -22.33 11.14 23.72
C VAL A 559 -23.42 11.86 24.49
N GLY A 560 -24.57 11.21 24.63
CA GLY A 560 -25.64 11.70 25.50
C GLY A 560 -25.03 12.06 26.85
N THR A 561 -25.40 13.21 27.42
CA THR A 561 -25.02 13.59 28.77
C THR A 561 -25.20 12.38 29.67
N SER A 562 -24.09 11.79 30.12
CA SER A 562 -24.12 10.74 31.12
C SER A 562 -24.62 11.39 32.41
N THR A 563 -25.93 11.54 32.51
CA THR A 563 -26.60 11.72 33.77
C THR A 563 -26.34 10.45 34.55
N SER A 564 -25.69 10.63 35.68
CA SER A 564 -25.48 9.61 36.70
C SER A 564 -26.75 8.78 36.90
N ALA A 565 -26.65 7.47 36.71
CA ALA A 565 -27.54 6.46 37.28
C ALA A 565 -26.91 5.09 36.92
N ALA A 566 -26.57 4.18 37.82
CA ALA A 566 -26.65 4.11 39.28
C ALA A 566 -25.55 3.13 39.75
#